data_AF-A0A353Q3T7-F1
#
_entry.id   AF-A0A353Q3T7-F1
#
_cell.length_a   1.000
_cell.length_b   1.000
_cell.length_c   1.000
_cell.angle_alpha   90.00
_cell.angle_beta   90.00
_cell.angle_gamma   90.00
#
_symmetry.space_group_name_H-M   'P 1'
#
loop_
_entity.id
_entity.type
_entity.pdbx_description
1 polymer ?
#
loop_
_entity_poly.entity_id
_entity_poly.type
_entity_poly.pdbx_seq_one_letter_code
_entity_poly.pdbx_strand_id
1 'polypeptide(L)' 'MEATSLVLMKKENGILATELGSYKVEEGLNYVFKAYVEDNKVKIYLTTDRDVSDEEYTKIYDLYNYSIFEKEKF' A
#
# COMPACT_ATOMS: atom_id res chain seq x y z
N MET A 1 -14.65 11.76 7.51
CA MET A 1 -13.40 11.29 8.15
C MET A 1 -12.53 10.77 7.03
N GLU A 2 -11.41 11.40 6.77
CA GLU A 2 -10.40 10.85 5.86
C GLU A 2 -9.68 9.73 6.60
N ALA A 3 -9.60 8.54 6.01
CA ALA A 3 -8.81 7.48 6.58
C ALA A 3 -7.35 7.94 6.59
N THR A 4 -6.65 7.72 7.71
CA THR A 4 -5.24 8.12 7.89
C THR A 4 -4.34 6.91 8.18
N SER A 5 -4.91 5.71 8.15
CA SER A 5 -4.22 4.46 8.50
C SER A 5 -4.45 3.40 7.42
N LEU A 6 -3.35 2.80 6.96
CA LEU A 6 -3.33 1.63 6.09
C LEU A 6 -3.22 0.37 6.94
N VAL A 7 -4.19 -0.54 6.82
CA VAL A 7 -4.16 -1.83 7.51
C VAL A 7 -3.55 -2.89 6.59
N LEU A 8 -2.52 -3.60 7.06
CA LEU A 8 -1.95 -4.74 6.35
C LEU A 8 -2.53 -6.03 6.91
N MET A 9 -3.04 -6.86 5.99
CA MET A 9 -3.51 -8.20 6.32
C MET A 9 -2.62 -9.25 5.65
N LYS A 10 -2.34 -10.34 6.35
CA LYS A 10 -1.73 -11.54 5.79
C LYS A 10 -2.74 -12.26 4.93
N LYS A 11 -2.34 -12.58 3.70
CA LYS A 11 -3.13 -13.38 2.75
C LYS A 11 -2.57 -14.79 2.70
N GLU A 12 -3.39 -15.77 3.01
CA GLU A 12 -3.05 -17.19 2.99
C GLU A 12 -4.11 -17.94 2.18
N ASN A 13 -3.69 -18.79 1.23
CA ASN A 13 -4.59 -19.56 0.36
C ASN A 13 -5.66 -18.70 -0.37
N GLY A 14 -5.31 -17.47 -0.74
CA GLY A 14 -6.22 -16.55 -1.43
C GLY A 14 -7.11 -15.70 -0.50
N ILE A 15 -7.11 -15.95 0.81
CA ILE A 15 -8.01 -15.33 1.79
C ILE A 15 -7.21 -14.41 2.71
N LEU A 16 -7.75 -13.22 3.03
CA LEU A 16 -7.19 -12.35 4.06
C LEU A 16 -7.49 -12.98 5.42
N ALA A 17 -6.46 -13.49 6.10
CA ALA A 17 -6.60 -14.33 7.27
C ALA A 17 -6.35 -13.57 8.57
N THR A 18 -5.30 -12.74 8.61
CA THR A 18 -4.78 -12.17 9.87
C THR A 18 -4.38 -10.72 9.67
N GLU A 19 -4.81 -9.83 10.57
CA GLU A 19 -4.28 -8.46 10.61
C GLU A 19 -2.83 -8.48 11.14
N LEU A 20 -1.90 -7.90 10.39
CA LEU A 20 -0.49 -7.80 10.78
C LEU A 20 -0.20 -6.49 11.50
N GLY A 21 -0.97 -5.44 11.18
CA GLY A 21 -0.89 -4.15 11.84
C GLY A 21 -1.42 -3.02 10.97
N SER A 22 -1.41 -1.82 11.53
CA SER A 22 -1.81 -0.59 10.86
C SER A 22 -0.67 0.42 10.84
N TYR A 23 -0.49 1.10 9.71
CA TYR A 23 0.52 2.13 9.53
C TYR A 23 -0.16 3.44 9.24
N LYS A 24 0.26 4.51 9.92
CA LYS A 24 -0.21 5.85 9.59
C LYS A 24 0.39 6.25 8.25
N VAL A 25 -0.45 6.63 7.30
CA VAL A 25 -0.06 7.13 5.98
C VAL A 25 -0.42 8.60 5.95
N GLU A 26 0.59 9.47 5.87
CA GLU A 26 0.37 10.92 5.90
C GLU A 26 -0.09 11.44 4.55
N GLU A 27 0.34 10.83 3.45
CA GLU A 27 -0.05 11.21 2.09
C GLU A 27 -0.17 9.96 1.19
N GLY A 28 -1.10 10.00 0.24
CA GLY A 28 -1.27 8.95 -0.77
C GLY A 28 -2.19 7.79 -0.38
N LEU A 29 -2.81 7.78 0.80
CA LEU A 29 -3.77 6.71 1.15
C LEU A 29 -4.95 6.64 0.17
N ASN A 30 -5.35 7.78 -0.39
CA ASN A 30 -6.40 7.91 -1.39
C ASN A 30 -6.12 7.14 -2.69
N TYR A 31 -4.86 6.84 -2.99
CA TYR A 31 -4.50 6.02 -4.14
C TYR A 31 -4.49 4.52 -3.82
N VAL A 32 -4.53 4.10 -2.55
CA VAL A 32 -4.42 2.69 -2.17
C VAL A 32 -5.75 1.97 -2.39
N PHE A 33 -5.79 1.11 -3.40
CA PHE A 33 -6.93 0.23 -3.66
C PHE A 33 -6.93 -1.00 -2.76
N LYS A 34 -5.76 -1.61 -2.55
CA LYS A 34 -5.61 -2.83 -1.75
C LYS A 34 -4.18 -2.95 -1.23
N ALA A 35 -4.01 -3.37 0.02
CA ALA A 35 -2.70 -3.71 0.57
C ALA A 35 -2.77 -5.00 1.41
N TYR A 36 -1.81 -5.90 1.21
CA TYR A 36 -1.72 -7.16 1.96
C TYR A 36 -0.30 -7.73 1.88
N VAL A 37 -0.01 -8.68 2.77
CA VAL A 37 1.25 -9.44 2.76
C VAL A 37 0.97 -10.86 2.28
N GLU A 38 1.69 -11.32 1.28
CA GLU A 38 1.60 -12.68 0.72
C GLU A 38 3.01 -13.16 0.36
N ASP A 39 3.36 -14.39 0.73
CA ASP A 39 4.73 -14.95 0.54
C ASP A 39 5.83 -14.04 1.12
N ASN A 40 5.59 -13.49 2.32
CA ASN A 40 6.43 -12.50 3.01
C ASN A 40 6.65 -11.18 2.23
N LYS A 41 5.94 -10.95 1.12
CA LYS A 41 6.05 -9.69 0.36
C LYS A 41 4.86 -8.80 0.64
N VAL A 42 5.13 -7.53 0.93
CA VAL A 42 4.10 -6.49 0.95
C VAL A 42 3.68 -6.19 -0.49
N LYS A 43 2.38 -6.32 -0.77
CA LYS A 43 1.77 -6.00 -2.06
C LYS A 43 0.80 -4.85 -1.86
N ILE A 44 1.07 -3.73 -2.53
CA ILE A 44 0.22 -2.54 -2.53
C ILE A 44 -0.26 -2.32 -3.97
N TYR A 45 -1.56 -2.15 -4.12
CA TYR A 45 -2.22 -1.86 -5.39
C TYR A 45 -2.73 -0.44 -5.33
N LEU A 46 -2.32 0.34 -6.32
CA LEU A 46 -2.71 1.74 -6.46
C LEU A 46 -3.74 1.89 -7.57
N THR A 47 -4.68 2.82 -7.40
CA THR A 47 -5.67 3.16 -8.42
C THR A 47 -5.96 4.65 -8.40
N THR A 48 -6.35 5.17 -9.55
CA THR A 48 -6.89 6.51 -9.73
C THR A 48 -8.31 6.39 -10.27
N ASP A 49 -9.15 7.39 -10.04
CA ASP A 49 -10.52 7.50 -10.57
C ASP A 49 -10.57 8.16 -11.96
N ARG A 50 -9.39 8.55 -12.47
CA ARG A 50 -9.19 9.22 -13.76
C ARG A 50 -7.88 8.75 -14.39
N ASP A 51 -7.75 9.03 -15.68
CA ASP A 51 -6.46 8.96 -16.35
C ASP A 51 -5.48 9.97 -15.74
N VAL A 52 -4.25 9.53 -15.55
CA VAL A 52 -3.14 10.33 -15.04
C VAL A 52 -2.09 10.47 -16.11
N SER A 53 -1.46 11.64 -16.18
CA SER A 53 -0.28 11.83 -17.03
C SER A 53 0.93 11.06 -16.49
N ASP A 54 1.94 10.84 -17.32
CA ASP A 54 3.19 10.17 -16.92
C ASP A 54 3.89 10.88 -15.74
N GLU A 55 3.79 12.20 -15.67
CA GLU A 55 4.34 12.99 -14.56
C GLU A 55 3.57 12.75 -13.26
N GLU A 56 2.24 12.71 -13.31
CA GLU A 56 1.39 12.41 -12.15
C GLU A 56 1.59 10.97 -11.68
N TYR A 57 1.70 10.02 -12.62
CA TYR A 57 2.05 8.63 -12.31
C TYR A 57 3.37 8.58 -11.52
N THR A 58 4.43 9.23 -12.01
CA THR A 58 5.73 9.25 -11.33
C THR A 58 5.61 9.84 -9.92
N LYS A 59 4.90 10.95 -9.76
CA LYS A 59 4.67 11.59 -8.46
C LYS A 59 3.93 10.69 -7.48
N ILE A 60 2.92 9.93 -7.94
CA ILE A 60 2.19 8.98 -7.09
C ILE A 60 3.14 7.92 -6.54
N TYR A 61 4.02 7.37 -7.38
CA TYR A 61 4.98 6.34 -6.96
C TYR A 61 6.04 6.89 -5.98
N ASP A 62 6.46 8.15 -6.14
CA ASP A 62 7.40 8.80 -5.22
C ASP A 62 6.86 8.96 -3.79
N LEU A 63 5.53 8.92 -3.59
CA LEU A 63 4.92 8.93 -2.26
C LEU A 63 5.19 7.64 -1.47
N TYR A 64 5.51 6.54 -2.14
CA TYR A 64 5.75 5.24 -1.51
C TYR A 64 7.25 4.96 -1.46
N ASN A 65 7.86 5.21 -0.31
CA ASN A 65 9.27 4.92 -0.13
C ASN A 65 9.52 3.41 0.00
N TYR A 66 9.82 2.76 -1.12
CA TYR A 66 10.12 1.33 -1.20
C TYR A 66 11.28 0.89 -0.28
N SER A 67 12.20 1.81 0.03
CA SER A 67 13.36 1.55 0.89
C SER A 67 12.96 1.20 2.33
N ILE A 68 11.77 1.59 2.77
CA ILE A 68 11.26 1.25 4.11
C ILE A 68 10.99 -0.26 4.20
N PHE A 69 10.52 -0.88 3.12
CA PHE A 69 10.26 -2.31 3.07
C PHE A 69 11.55 -3.14 2.99
N GLU A 70 12.62 -2.62 2.37
CA GLU A 70 13.93 -3.30 2.34
C GLU A 70 14.63 -3.31 3.71
N LYS A 71 14.50 -2.22 4.49
CA LYS A 71 15.13 -2.08 5.80
C LYS A 71 14.49 -2.96 6.88
N GLU A 72 13.18 -3.10 6.84
CA GLU A 72 12.42 -3.85 7.84
C GLU A 72 12.48 -5.39 7.62
N LYS A 73 13.16 -5.87 6.56
CA LYS A 73 13.30 -7.29 6.20
C LYS A 73 11.96 -8.06 6.24
N PHE A 74 10.97 -7.54 5.52
CA PHE A 74 9.80 -8.36 5.15
C PHE A 74 10.20 -9.37 4.07
#